data_AF-A0A8S3IEZ0-F1
#
_entry.id   AF-A0A8S3IEZ0-F1
#
_cell.length_a   1.000
_cell.length_b   1.000
_cell.length_c   1.000
_cell.angle_alpha   90.00
_cell.angle_beta   90.00
_cell.angle_gamma   90.00
#
_symmetry.space_group_name_H-M   'P 1'
#
loop_
_entity.id
_entity.type
_entity.pdbx_description
1 polymer ?
#
loop_
_entity_poly.entity_id
_entity_poly.type
_entity_poly.pdbx_seq_one_letter_code
_entity_poly.pdbx_strand_id
1 'polypeptide(L)'
;YPFETLNRVENEGIKSKNGMQPTFVTMTYPNHISIATGMYQEDHGIIHNRFFDTNLQKIVSFDTRDQGQWSDAKVEPLWITATKQGKRSAVLFWPAAHNEFHGTRPLIYSWAYSDNISMREKIDNAISYLRENVVELVMLYHFEPDKQGHIYGPDANETHEALIRLDRDINYLLEKVKKELNDDLNIIILSDHVMFKEK
;
A
#
# COMPACT_ATOMS: atom_id res chain seq x y z
N TYR A 1 25.41 -3.25 -7.30
CA TYR A 1 24.26 -3.20 -6.36
C TYR A 1 23.23 -4.22 -6.82
N PRO A 2 22.68 -5.07 -5.93
CA PRO A 2 21.87 -6.23 -6.33
C PRO A 2 20.44 -5.91 -6.80
N PHE A 3 20.05 -4.63 -6.85
CA PHE A 3 18.70 -4.17 -7.21
C PHE A 3 18.71 -3.48 -8.58
N GLU A 4 18.95 -4.25 -9.65
CA GLU A 4 19.05 -3.71 -11.01
C GLU A 4 17.77 -3.00 -11.44
N THR A 5 16.62 -3.55 -11.05
CA THR A 5 15.31 -3.04 -11.46
C THR A 5 14.99 -1.71 -10.79
N LEU A 6 15.17 -1.63 -9.47
CA LEU A 6 14.96 -0.39 -8.74
C LEU A 6 15.92 0.70 -9.24
N ASN A 7 17.19 0.37 -9.51
CA ASN A 7 18.12 1.32 -10.12
C ASN A 7 17.63 1.80 -11.49
N ARG A 8 17.06 0.91 -12.32
CA ARG A 8 16.47 1.28 -13.61
C ARG A 8 15.29 2.23 -13.42
N VAL A 9 14.36 1.94 -12.51
CA VAL A 9 13.22 2.80 -12.18
C VAL A 9 13.69 4.18 -11.72
N GLU A 10 14.75 4.25 -10.92
CA GLU A 10 15.32 5.53 -10.47
C GLU A 10 15.94 6.35 -11.61
N ASN A 11 16.61 5.67 -12.56
CA ASN A 11 17.31 6.33 -13.67
C ASN A 11 16.39 6.73 -14.82
N GLU A 12 15.33 5.97 -15.06
CA GLU A 12 14.37 6.19 -16.16
C GLU A 12 13.10 6.91 -15.70
N GLY A 13 12.87 7.01 -14.39
CA GLY A 13 11.70 7.64 -13.77
C GLY A 13 12.03 8.88 -12.94
N ILE A 14 11.20 9.13 -11.93
CA ILE A 14 11.37 10.24 -10.97
C ILE A 14 11.53 9.64 -9.56
N LYS A 15 12.58 10.10 -8.86
CA LYS A 15 12.88 9.71 -7.47
C LYS A 15 12.90 10.93 -6.55
N SER A 16 12.31 10.82 -5.36
CA SER A 16 12.58 11.78 -4.29
C SER A 16 14.02 11.65 -3.80
N LYS A 17 14.81 12.72 -3.95
CA LYS A 17 16.24 12.74 -3.58
C LYS A 17 16.50 12.33 -2.13
N ASN A 18 15.61 12.72 -1.21
CA ASN A 18 15.76 12.47 0.23
C ASN A 18 14.80 11.39 0.73
N GLY A 19 14.18 10.63 -0.17
CA GLY A 19 13.10 9.70 0.18
C GLY A 19 11.78 10.41 0.47
N MET A 20 10.75 9.62 0.76
CA MET A 20 9.46 10.12 1.23
C MET A 20 9.49 10.16 2.76
N GLN A 21 9.10 11.29 3.34
CA GLN A 21 9.05 11.43 4.79
C GLN A 21 7.71 10.90 5.32
N PRO A 22 7.70 9.86 6.18
CA PRO A 22 6.48 9.39 6.81
C PRO A 22 5.95 10.41 7.81
N THR A 23 4.66 10.31 8.08
CA THR A 23 4.03 11.01 9.21
C THR A 23 4.41 10.34 10.54
N PHE A 24 4.45 11.13 11.62
CA PHE A 24 4.62 10.58 12.96
C PHE A 24 3.25 10.17 13.52
N VAL A 25 3.06 8.96 14.05
CA VAL A 25 4.05 7.87 14.28
C VAL A 25 4.33 7.04 13.02
N THR A 26 5.56 6.52 12.88
CA THR A 26 5.99 5.74 11.71
C THR A 26 5.50 4.29 11.78
N MET A 27 4.18 4.10 11.71
CA MET A 27 3.49 2.81 11.76
C MET A 27 2.65 2.57 10.49
N THR A 28 2.35 1.30 10.22
CA THR A 28 1.72 0.84 8.98
C THR A 28 0.37 1.48 8.67
N TYR A 29 -0.65 1.26 9.51
CA TYR A 29 -1.99 1.78 9.23
C TYR A 29 -2.03 3.31 9.17
N PRO A 30 -1.46 4.03 10.15
CA PRO A 30 -1.44 5.48 10.12
C PRO A 30 -0.85 6.06 8.82
N ASN A 31 0.32 5.59 8.40
CA ASN A 31 0.98 6.13 7.21
C ASN A 31 0.28 5.73 5.90
N HIS A 32 -0.23 4.51 5.77
CA HIS A 32 -0.99 4.11 4.59
C HIS A 32 -2.28 4.92 4.41
N ILE A 33 -2.93 5.31 5.50
CA ILE A 33 -4.11 6.18 5.46
C ILE A 33 -3.71 7.62 5.15
N SER A 34 -2.61 8.12 5.73
CA SER A 34 -2.05 9.43 5.34
C SER A 34 -1.71 9.49 3.84
N ILE A 35 -1.09 8.45 3.28
CA ILE A 35 -0.78 8.35 1.85
C ILE A 35 -2.06 8.34 1.01
N ALA A 36 -3.08 7.60 1.43
CA ALA A 36 -4.33 7.48 0.69
C ALA A 36 -5.16 8.76 0.71
N THR A 37 -5.07 9.57 1.77
CA THR A 37 -5.99 10.70 2.03
C THR A 37 -5.32 12.07 1.91
N GLY A 38 -3.99 12.14 2.00
CA GLY A 38 -3.24 13.40 2.11
C GLY A 38 -3.37 14.10 3.46
N MET A 39 -3.97 13.46 4.47
CA MET A 39 -4.20 14.06 5.79
C MET A 39 -3.16 13.60 6.81
N TYR A 40 -2.93 14.40 7.85
CA TYR A 40 -2.13 13.98 9.00
C TYR A 40 -2.89 13.02 9.91
N GLN A 41 -2.16 12.29 10.75
CA GLN A 41 -2.73 11.29 11.66
C GLN A 41 -3.74 11.86 12.66
N GLU A 42 -3.53 13.10 13.10
CA GLU A 42 -4.46 13.81 13.99
C GLU A 42 -5.77 14.18 13.29
N ASP A 43 -5.75 14.38 11.97
CA ASP A 43 -6.93 14.72 11.17
C ASP A 43 -7.69 13.46 10.74
N HIS A 44 -6.98 12.42 10.30
CA HIS A 44 -7.62 11.17 9.87
C HIS A 44 -7.94 10.22 11.03
N GLY A 45 -7.48 10.53 12.26
CA GLY A 45 -7.85 9.86 13.50
C GLY A 45 -7.22 8.48 13.74
N ILE A 46 -6.29 8.05 12.89
CA ILE A 46 -5.61 6.75 13.02
C ILE A 46 -4.17 7.02 13.47
N ILE A 47 -3.97 7.07 14.78
CA ILE A 47 -2.72 7.53 15.40
C ILE A 47 -1.74 6.40 15.76
N HIS A 48 -2.17 5.13 15.63
CA HIS A 48 -1.36 3.94 15.87
C HIS A 48 -2.06 2.71 15.25
N ASN A 49 -1.35 1.59 15.06
CA ASN A 49 -2.00 0.32 14.69
C ASN A 49 -2.91 -0.24 15.81
N ARG A 50 -2.75 0.26 17.04
CA ARG A 50 -3.54 -0.13 18.21
C ARG A 50 -3.56 1.00 19.24
N PHE A 51 -4.73 1.52 19.57
CA PHE A 51 -4.88 2.60 20.54
C PHE A 51 -6.20 2.52 21.30
N PHE A 52 -6.29 3.20 22.44
CA PHE A 52 -7.54 3.35 23.20
C PHE A 52 -8.31 4.57 22.69
N ASP A 53 -9.52 4.34 22.17
CA ASP A 53 -10.43 5.40 21.76
C ASP A 53 -11.29 5.80 22.96
N THR A 54 -11.15 7.05 23.41
CA THR A 54 -11.87 7.59 24.57
C THR A 54 -13.34 7.88 24.30
N ASN A 55 -13.75 8.07 23.05
CA ASN A 55 -15.16 8.24 22.70
C ASN A 55 -15.87 6.88 22.69
N LEU A 56 -15.19 5.85 22.17
CA LEU A 56 -15.72 4.48 22.08
C LEU A 56 -15.48 3.66 23.34
N GLN A 57 -14.68 4.16 24.29
CA GLN A 57 -14.29 3.48 25.53
C GLN A 57 -13.75 2.06 25.30
N LYS A 58 -12.94 1.88 24.24
CA LYS A 58 -12.38 0.58 23.86
C LYS A 58 -11.03 0.72 23.18
N ILE A 59 -10.30 -0.39 23.12
CA ILE A 59 -9.13 -0.51 22.25
C ILE A 59 -9.60 -0.72 20.82
N VAL A 60 -9.15 0.13 19.91
CA VAL A 60 -9.23 -0.06 18.46
C VAL A 60 -7.89 -0.66 18.02
N SER A 61 -7.93 -1.77 17.29
CA SER A 61 -6.75 -2.45 16.75
C SER A 61 -6.92 -2.68 15.26
N PHE A 62 -5.80 -2.63 14.55
CA PHE A 62 -5.66 -2.91 13.12
C PHE A 62 -4.68 -4.06 12.84
N ASP A 63 -4.04 -4.61 13.89
CA ASP A 63 -2.99 -5.64 13.79
C ASP A 63 -3.51 -6.97 13.22
N THR A 64 -4.73 -7.36 13.58
CA THR A 64 -5.33 -8.65 13.17
C THR A 64 -6.55 -8.47 12.27
N ARG A 65 -7.34 -7.43 12.53
CA ARG A 65 -8.51 -7.03 11.75
C ARG A 65 -8.66 -5.54 11.87
N ASP A 66 -9.09 -4.89 10.79
CA ASP A 66 -9.50 -3.49 10.83
C ASP A 66 -10.75 -3.32 11.71
N GLN A 67 -10.58 -2.64 12.85
CA GLN A 67 -11.68 -2.28 13.77
C GLN A 67 -12.06 -0.80 13.68
N GLY A 68 -11.53 -0.08 12.70
CA GLY A 68 -11.84 1.32 12.44
C GLY A 68 -13.30 1.52 12.02
N GLN A 69 -13.82 2.72 12.26
CA GLN A 69 -15.13 3.15 11.78
C GLN A 69 -14.94 4.14 10.65
N TRP A 70 -15.26 3.71 9.43
CA TRP A 70 -14.89 4.43 8.21
C TRP A 70 -16.07 5.08 7.48
N SER A 71 -17.29 4.55 7.64
CA SER A 71 -18.47 5.03 6.91
C SER A 71 -18.74 6.53 7.12
N ASP A 72 -18.59 7.00 8.36
CA ASP A 72 -18.79 8.40 8.77
C ASP A 72 -17.47 9.14 9.05
N ALA A 73 -16.33 8.52 8.77
CA ALA A 73 -15.04 9.15 8.99
C ALA A 73 -14.90 10.38 8.09
N LYS A 74 -14.29 11.47 8.59
CA LYS A 74 -14.05 12.70 7.80
C LYS A 74 -12.97 12.54 6.70
N VAL A 75 -12.62 11.31 6.39
CA VAL A 75 -11.46 10.95 5.58
C VAL A 75 -11.95 10.42 4.24
N GLU A 76 -11.38 10.93 3.15
CA GLU A 76 -11.69 10.45 1.81
C GLU A 76 -10.40 9.93 1.15
N PRO A 77 -10.23 8.60 1.04
CA PRO A 77 -9.07 8.06 0.36
C PRO A 77 -9.21 8.19 -1.15
N LEU A 78 -8.07 8.20 -1.86
CA LEU A 78 -7.94 8.44 -3.29
C LEU A 78 -8.90 7.59 -4.15
N TRP A 79 -9.12 6.32 -3.79
CA TRP A 79 -10.03 5.43 -4.52
C TRP A 79 -11.50 5.83 -4.41
N ILE A 80 -11.90 6.47 -3.31
CA ILE A 80 -13.25 7.00 -3.12
C ILE A 80 -13.40 8.31 -3.91
N THR A 81 -12.39 9.18 -3.87
CA THR A 81 -12.34 10.37 -4.73
C THR A 81 -12.45 10.01 -6.20
N ALA A 82 -11.72 8.99 -6.66
CA ALA A 82 -11.79 8.47 -8.03
C ALA A 82 -13.22 7.98 -8.36
N THR A 83 -13.82 7.20 -7.46
CA THR A 83 -15.20 6.68 -7.61
C THR A 83 -16.23 7.81 -7.73
N LYS A 84 -16.14 8.84 -6.88
CA LYS A 84 -17.01 10.02 -6.94
C LYS A 84 -16.85 10.82 -8.24
N GLN A 85 -15.69 10.75 -8.88
CA GLN A 85 -15.41 11.36 -10.18
C GLN A 85 -15.70 10.43 -11.37
N GLY A 86 -16.42 9.33 -11.15
CA GLY A 86 -16.83 8.41 -12.20
C GLY A 86 -15.71 7.49 -12.71
N LYS A 87 -14.62 7.34 -11.97
CA LYS A 87 -13.54 6.38 -12.25
C LYS A 87 -13.72 5.12 -11.39
N ARG A 88 -13.29 3.97 -11.89
CA ARG A 88 -13.35 2.69 -11.18
C ARG A 88 -11.96 2.36 -10.64
N SER A 89 -11.93 1.80 -9.44
CA SER A 89 -10.67 1.48 -8.76
C SER A 89 -10.67 0.05 -8.22
N ALA A 90 -9.50 -0.60 -8.25
CA ALA A 90 -9.21 -1.82 -7.51
C ALA A 90 -8.26 -1.50 -6.34
N VAL A 91 -8.60 -1.95 -5.14
CA VAL A 91 -7.78 -1.73 -3.94
C VAL A 91 -7.38 -3.09 -3.36
N LEU A 92 -6.20 -3.56 -3.75
CA LEU A 92 -5.70 -4.89 -3.47
C LEU A 92 -4.83 -4.86 -2.22
N PHE A 93 -5.39 -5.38 -1.12
CA PHE A 93 -4.72 -5.56 0.17
C PHE A 93 -4.24 -4.28 0.88
N TRP A 94 -4.53 -3.08 0.35
CA TRP A 94 -4.22 -1.82 1.02
C TRP A 94 -4.97 -1.71 2.37
N PRO A 95 -4.38 -1.07 3.40
CA PRO A 95 -5.11 -0.77 4.63
C PRO A 95 -6.45 -0.08 4.37
N ALA A 96 -7.50 -0.56 5.04
CA ALA A 96 -8.88 -0.12 4.85
C ALA A 96 -9.52 -0.36 3.46
N ALA A 97 -8.94 -1.20 2.59
CA ALA A 97 -9.45 -1.45 1.23
C ALA A 97 -10.94 -1.85 1.15
N HIS A 98 -11.41 -2.68 2.09
CA HIS A 98 -12.76 -3.23 2.09
C HIS A 98 -13.80 -2.35 2.76
N ASN A 99 -13.36 -1.28 3.42
CA ASN A 99 -14.23 -0.43 4.18
C ASN A 99 -15.04 0.50 3.27
N GLU A 100 -16.21 0.84 3.78
CA GLU A 100 -17.03 1.88 3.18
C GLU A 100 -16.61 3.23 3.72
N PHE A 101 -16.53 4.21 2.84
CA PHE A 101 -16.33 5.61 3.17
C PHE A 101 -17.46 6.40 2.53
N HIS A 102 -18.28 7.06 3.35
CA HIS A 102 -19.42 7.87 2.88
C HIS A 102 -20.36 7.10 1.93
N GLY A 103 -20.73 5.87 2.29
CA GLY A 103 -21.60 5.02 1.47
C GLY A 103 -20.96 4.49 0.19
N THR A 104 -19.66 4.68 0.00
CA THR A 104 -18.94 4.32 -1.23
C THR A 104 -17.83 3.30 -0.94
N ARG A 105 -17.62 2.38 -1.88
CA ARG A 105 -16.49 1.44 -1.90
C ARG A 105 -15.82 1.46 -3.27
N PRO A 106 -14.52 1.07 -3.37
CA PRO A 106 -13.91 0.78 -4.66
C PRO A 106 -14.64 -0.38 -5.36
N LEU A 107 -14.53 -0.47 -6.70
CA LEU A 107 -15.20 -1.51 -7.50
C LEU A 107 -14.69 -2.91 -7.13
N ILE A 108 -13.38 -3.04 -6.92
CA ILE A 108 -12.72 -4.29 -6.53
C ILE A 108 -11.92 -4.01 -5.25
N TYR A 109 -12.01 -4.89 -4.26
CA TYR A 109 -11.22 -4.78 -3.04
C TYR A 109 -10.93 -6.13 -2.39
N SER A 110 -9.80 -6.20 -1.67
CA SER A 110 -9.48 -7.32 -0.80
C SER A 110 -10.10 -7.13 0.58
N TRP A 111 -10.74 -8.17 1.12
CA TRP A 111 -11.37 -8.10 2.45
C TRP A 111 -10.35 -8.03 3.60
N ALA A 112 -9.25 -8.76 3.47
CA ALA A 112 -8.15 -8.74 4.41
C ALA A 112 -6.84 -9.02 3.67
N TYR A 113 -5.72 -8.68 4.31
CA TYR A 113 -4.42 -9.13 3.85
C TYR A 113 -4.33 -10.66 3.84
N SER A 114 -3.72 -11.24 2.80
CA SER A 114 -3.49 -12.68 2.70
C SER A 114 -2.09 -12.97 2.21
N ASP A 115 -1.33 -13.71 3.02
CA ASP A 115 0.00 -14.24 2.68
C ASP A 115 -0.07 -15.39 1.66
N ASN A 116 -1.26 -15.95 1.40
CA ASN A 116 -1.46 -17.04 0.45
C ASN A 116 -1.46 -16.56 -1.01
N ILE A 117 -1.52 -15.26 -1.24
CA ILE A 117 -1.51 -14.67 -2.58
C ILE A 117 -0.16 -13.99 -2.77
N SER A 118 0.64 -14.54 -3.68
CA SER A 118 1.98 -14.04 -3.97
C SER A 118 1.94 -12.63 -4.58
N MET A 119 3.03 -11.87 -4.49
CA MET A 119 3.13 -10.56 -5.13
C MET A 119 2.84 -10.64 -6.65
N ARG A 120 3.32 -11.70 -7.31
CA ARG A 120 3.06 -11.92 -8.74
C ARG A 120 1.59 -12.12 -9.06
N GLU A 121 0.87 -12.89 -8.26
CA GLU A 121 -0.58 -13.04 -8.44
C GLU A 121 -1.32 -11.71 -8.21
N LYS A 122 -0.87 -10.89 -7.24
CA LYS A 122 -1.41 -9.53 -7.04
C LYS A 122 -1.18 -8.65 -8.27
N ILE A 123 0.04 -8.69 -8.82
CA ILE A 123 0.42 -7.99 -10.07
C ILE A 123 -0.44 -8.49 -11.24
N ASP A 124 -0.61 -9.81 -11.38
CA ASP A 124 -1.39 -10.41 -12.45
C ASP A 124 -2.83 -9.91 -12.45
N ASN A 125 -3.47 -9.91 -11.27
CA ASN A 125 -4.82 -9.39 -11.10
C ASN A 125 -4.89 -7.89 -11.45
N ALA A 126 -3.97 -7.08 -10.93
CA ALA A 126 -3.91 -5.64 -11.20
C ALA A 126 -3.79 -5.36 -12.71
N ILE A 127 -2.87 -6.03 -13.40
CA ILE A 127 -2.66 -5.86 -14.84
C ILE A 127 -3.87 -6.34 -15.63
N SER A 128 -4.51 -7.45 -15.24
CA SER A 128 -5.73 -7.93 -15.91
C SER A 128 -6.85 -6.89 -15.83
N TYR A 129 -7.08 -6.30 -14.65
CA TYR A 129 -8.13 -5.29 -14.46
C TYR A 129 -7.87 -4.02 -15.27
N LEU A 130 -6.61 -3.58 -15.37
CA LEU A 130 -6.22 -2.42 -16.19
C LEU A 130 -6.36 -2.72 -17.69
N ARG A 131 -5.81 -3.86 -18.14
CA ARG A 131 -5.81 -4.28 -19.56
C ARG A 131 -7.22 -4.46 -20.11
N GLU A 132 -8.12 -5.03 -19.31
CA GLU A 132 -9.52 -5.24 -19.67
C GLU A 132 -10.39 -4.00 -19.45
N ASN A 133 -9.77 -2.87 -19.07
CA ASN A 133 -10.42 -1.59 -18.79
C ASN A 133 -11.57 -1.73 -17.77
N VAL A 134 -11.37 -2.61 -16.77
CA VAL A 134 -12.29 -2.81 -15.64
C VAL A 134 -12.13 -1.66 -14.64
N VAL A 135 -10.90 -1.19 -14.45
CA VAL A 135 -10.55 -0.09 -13.53
C VAL A 135 -9.52 0.84 -14.18
N GLU A 136 -9.50 2.11 -13.73
CA GLU A 136 -8.51 3.13 -14.11
C GLU A 136 -7.47 3.38 -13.01
N LEU A 137 -7.73 2.93 -11.78
CA LEU A 137 -6.84 3.08 -10.63
C LEU A 137 -6.64 1.72 -9.94
N VAL A 138 -5.40 1.39 -9.62
CA VAL A 138 -5.07 0.26 -8.74
C VAL A 138 -4.22 0.74 -7.57
N MET A 139 -4.66 0.42 -6.36
CA MET A 139 -3.83 0.47 -5.15
C MET A 139 -3.43 -0.96 -4.82
N LEU A 140 -2.14 -1.24 -4.64
CA LEU A 140 -1.63 -2.59 -4.37
C LEU A 140 -0.67 -2.57 -3.20
N TYR A 141 -0.88 -3.46 -2.24
CA TYR A 141 -0.05 -3.59 -1.06
C TYR A 141 0.64 -4.95 -0.94
N HIS A 142 1.88 -4.92 -0.46
CA HIS A 142 2.70 -6.08 -0.17
C HIS A 142 3.45 -5.86 1.15
N PHE A 143 3.47 -6.89 2.00
CA PHE A 143 3.95 -6.78 3.38
C PHE A 143 5.46 -7.02 3.51
N GLU A 144 6.15 -7.52 2.47
CA GLU A 144 7.62 -7.51 2.44
C GLU A 144 8.15 -6.12 2.01
N PRO A 145 9.32 -5.69 2.51
CA PRO A 145 10.29 -6.42 3.34
C PRO A 145 10.01 -6.31 4.85
N ASP A 146 8.94 -5.64 5.25
CA ASP A 146 8.61 -5.33 6.65
C ASP A 146 8.56 -6.60 7.52
N LYS A 147 7.96 -7.69 7.00
CA LYS A 147 7.94 -9.01 7.66
C LYS A 147 9.32 -9.51 8.06
N GLN A 148 10.23 -9.62 7.10
CA GLN A 148 11.57 -10.14 7.39
C GLN A 148 12.32 -9.16 8.29
N GLY A 149 12.12 -7.85 8.08
CA GLY A 149 12.67 -6.80 8.94
C GLY A 149 12.28 -6.97 10.40
N HIS A 150 11.01 -7.30 10.69
CA HIS A 150 10.54 -7.57 12.04
C HIS A 150 11.05 -8.88 12.63
N ILE A 151 11.13 -9.95 11.83
CA ILE A 151 11.53 -11.29 12.32
C ILE A 151 13.05 -11.36 12.56
N TYR A 152 13.84 -10.82 11.64
CA TYR A 152 15.29 -11.02 11.60
C TYR A 152 16.10 -9.73 11.81
N GLY A 153 15.47 -8.57 11.63
CA GLY A 153 16.12 -7.26 11.69
C GLY A 153 16.42 -6.68 10.30
N PRO A 154 16.59 -5.35 10.19
CA PRO A 154 16.73 -4.67 8.90
C PRO A 154 18.03 -5.05 8.15
N ASP A 155 19.09 -5.40 8.88
CA ASP A 155 20.41 -5.72 8.30
C ASP A 155 20.62 -7.24 8.08
N ALA A 156 19.58 -8.06 8.29
CA ALA A 156 19.67 -9.51 8.16
C ALA A 156 19.66 -9.98 6.70
N ASN A 157 20.24 -11.16 6.45
CA ASN A 157 20.26 -11.76 5.12
C ASN A 157 18.84 -12.06 4.61
N GLU A 158 17.92 -12.46 5.50
CA GLU A 158 16.53 -12.75 5.18
C GLU A 158 15.79 -11.51 4.66
N THR A 159 16.04 -10.36 5.29
CA THR A 159 15.53 -9.04 4.85
C THR A 159 16.15 -8.64 3.51
N HIS A 160 17.45 -8.87 3.33
CA HIS A 160 18.12 -8.65 2.05
C HIS A 160 17.55 -9.51 0.92
N GLU A 161 17.31 -10.79 1.17
CA GLU A 161 16.70 -11.72 0.23
C GLU A 161 15.24 -11.33 -0.10
N ALA A 162 14.49 -10.78 0.87
CA ALA A 162 13.16 -10.22 0.61
C ALA A 162 13.22 -9.04 -0.37
N LEU A 163 14.19 -8.14 -0.20
CA LEU A 163 14.42 -7.03 -1.12
C LEU A 163 14.81 -7.52 -2.53
N ILE A 164 15.65 -8.55 -2.64
CA ILE A 164 16.00 -9.14 -3.95
C ILE A 164 14.76 -9.73 -4.63
N ARG A 165 13.88 -10.41 -3.87
CA ARG A 165 12.61 -10.92 -4.41
C ARG A 165 11.70 -9.78 -4.89
N LEU A 166 11.59 -8.70 -4.12
CA LEU A 166 10.82 -7.52 -4.50
C LEU A 166 11.35 -6.86 -5.78
N ASP A 167 12.66 -6.70 -5.93
CA ASP A 167 13.26 -6.16 -7.16
C ASP A 167 12.86 -7.00 -8.39
N ARG A 168 12.89 -8.33 -8.27
CA ARG A 168 12.46 -9.25 -9.33
C ARG A 168 10.97 -9.17 -9.62
N ASP A 169 10.13 -8.99 -8.61
CA ASP A 169 8.68 -8.86 -8.78
C ASP A 169 8.28 -7.49 -9.36
N ILE A 170 9.01 -6.42 -9.01
CA ILE A 170 8.89 -5.12 -9.67
C ILE A 170 9.30 -5.24 -11.14
N ASN A 171 10.37 -5.97 -11.46
CA ASN A 171 10.74 -6.19 -12.86
C ASN A 171 9.62 -6.91 -13.61
N TYR A 172 9.04 -7.93 -12.98
CA TYR A 172 7.90 -8.64 -13.53
C TYR A 172 6.72 -7.71 -13.81
N LEU A 173 6.37 -6.82 -12.87
CA LEU A 173 5.37 -5.77 -13.08
C LEU A 173 5.68 -4.92 -14.32
N LEU A 174 6.90 -4.37 -14.42
CA LEU A 174 7.30 -3.51 -15.54
C LEU A 174 7.24 -4.23 -16.88
N GLU A 175 7.70 -5.49 -16.95
CA GLU A 175 7.62 -6.30 -18.16
C GLU A 175 6.15 -6.58 -18.57
N LYS A 176 5.26 -6.83 -17.60
CA LYS A 176 3.82 -6.96 -17.88
C LYS A 176 3.21 -5.67 -18.39
N VAL A 177 3.54 -4.53 -17.80
CA VAL A 177 3.04 -3.21 -18.23
C VAL A 177 3.48 -2.92 -19.66
N LYS A 178 4.76 -3.13 -19.97
CA LYS A 178 5.29 -2.97 -21.34
C LYS A 178 4.59 -3.88 -22.34
N LYS A 179 4.38 -5.15 -21.99
CA LYS A 179 3.83 -6.17 -22.89
C LYS A 179 2.32 -6.07 -23.07
N GLU A 180 1.59 -5.79 -21.99
CA GLU A 180 0.13 -5.94 -21.93
C GLU A 180 -0.61 -4.60 -21.92
N LEU A 181 0.07 -3.53 -21.53
CA LEU A 181 -0.48 -2.16 -21.51
C LEU A 181 0.27 -1.22 -22.46
N ASN A 182 1.15 -1.74 -23.32
CA ASN A 182 1.97 -0.95 -24.25
C ASN A 182 2.78 0.16 -23.57
N ASP A 183 3.22 -0.06 -22.33
CA ASP A 183 3.94 0.93 -21.51
C ASP A 183 3.12 2.18 -21.15
N ASP A 184 1.79 2.14 -21.32
CA ASP A 184 0.86 3.24 -21.00
C ASP A 184 0.29 3.07 -19.59
N LEU A 185 1.15 3.25 -18.57
CA LEU A 185 0.74 3.23 -17.17
C LEU A 185 1.65 4.11 -16.29
N ASN A 186 1.05 4.98 -15.49
CA ASN A 186 1.76 5.67 -14.42
C ASN A 186 1.87 4.75 -13.19
N ILE A 187 3.10 4.52 -12.71
CA ILE A 187 3.39 3.66 -11.57
C ILE A 187 4.05 4.50 -10.48
N ILE A 188 3.52 4.42 -9.25
CA ILE A 188 4.14 5.01 -8.06
C ILE A 188 4.55 3.87 -7.13
N ILE A 189 5.84 3.76 -6.86
CA ILE A 189 6.41 2.81 -5.89
C ILE A 189 6.81 3.60 -4.65
N LEU A 190 6.28 3.22 -3.50
CA LEU A 190 6.49 3.91 -2.24
C LEU A 190 6.49 2.92 -1.06
N SER A 191 6.85 3.42 0.12
CA SER A 191 6.81 2.69 1.39
C SER A 191 6.24 3.60 2.47
N ASP A 192 5.55 3.02 3.43
CA ASP A 192 4.87 3.68 4.54
C ASP A 192 5.80 4.15 5.66
N HIS A 193 6.87 3.40 5.94
CA HIS A 193 7.86 3.79 6.94
C HIS A 193 9.21 3.07 6.75
N VAL A 194 10.19 3.47 7.55
CA VAL A 194 11.49 2.81 7.65
C VAL A 194 11.47 1.75 8.75
N MET A 195 12.41 0.80 8.68
CA MET A 195 12.67 -0.17 9.74
C MET A 195 13.94 0.23 10.49
N PHE A 196 13.90 0.17 11.82
CA PHE A 196 15.08 0.38 12.67
C PHE A 196 15.39 -0.87 13.48
N LYS A 197 16.67 -1.10 13.72
CA LYS A 197 17.10 -2.09 14.70
C LYS A 197 16.84 -1.52 16.10
N GLU A 198 15.99 -2.17 16.87
CA GLU A 198 15.86 -1.86 18.30
C GLU A 198 17.24 -2.08 18.97
N LYS A 199 17.67 -1.10 19.77
CA LYS A 199 18.96 -1.13 20.46
C LYS A 199 18.95 -2.05 21.67
#